data_AF-M6G8W1-F1
#
_entry.id   AF-M6G8W1-F1
#
_cell.length_a   1.000
_cell.length_b   1.000
_cell.length_c   1.000
_cell.angle_alpha   90.00
_cell.angle_beta   90.00
_cell.angle_gamma   90.00
#
_symmetry.space_group_name_H-M   'P 1'
#
loop_
_entity.id
_entity.type
_entity.pdbx_description
1 polymer ?
#
loop_
_entity_poly.entity_id
_entity_poly.type
_entity_poly.pdbx_seq_one_letter_code
_entity_poly.pdbx_strand_id
1 'polypeptide(L)' 'MKKSEDQLPLTDKQLKESEELKKLRKENLKPKEEVTILKKFAAMLSREQNPD' A
#
# COMPACT_ATOMS: atom_id res chain seq x y z
N MET A 1 -12.33 31.35 -14.94
CA MET A 1 -11.05 30.86 -15.52
C MET A 1 -10.03 30.73 -14.40
N LYS A 2 -9.80 29.53 -13.87
CA LYS A 2 -8.65 29.22 -13.00
C LYS A 2 -8.23 27.78 -13.25
N LYS A 3 -7.50 27.53 -14.33
CA LYS A 3 -6.81 26.26 -14.59
C LYS A 3 -5.49 26.56 -15.30
N SER A 4 -4.65 27.30 -14.61
CA SER A 4 -3.25 27.54 -14.98
C SER A 4 -2.45 27.57 -13.68
N GLU A 5 -2.63 26.55 -12.85
CA GLU A 5 -1.49 26.11 -12.03
C GLU A 5 -0.60 25.41 -13.05
N ASP A 6 0.28 26.21 -13.64
CA ASP A 6 1.41 25.72 -14.41
C ASP A 6 1.98 24.53 -13.64
N GLN A 7 2.00 23.37 -14.31
CA GLN A 7 2.72 22.19 -13.85
C GLN A 7 4.19 22.60 -13.79
N LEU A 8 4.57 23.26 -12.71
CA LEU A 8 5.97 23.47 -12.38
C LEU A 8 6.58 22.07 -12.35
N PRO A 9 7.68 21.84 -13.08
CA PRO A 9 8.36 20.56 -13.02
C PRO A 9 8.64 20.26 -11.54
N LEU A 10 8.36 19.02 -11.13
CA LEU A 10 8.61 18.58 -9.76
C LEU A 10 10.06 18.89 -9.41
N THR A 11 10.28 19.45 -8.23
CA THR A 11 11.64 19.71 -7.74
C THR A 11 12.39 18.38 -7.57
N ASP A 12 13.72 18.41 -7.65
CA ASP A 12 14.57 17.22 -7.45
C ASP A 12 14.25 16.49 -6.15
N LYS A 13 13.91 17.23 -5.09
CA LYS A 13 13.48 16.69 -3.81
C LYS A 13 12.18 15.89 -3.93
N GLN A 14 11.17 16.44 -4.60
CA GLN A 14 9.87 15.77 -4.80
C GLN A 14 10.00 14.55 -5.72
N LEU A 15 10.87 14.63 -6.74
CA LEU A 15 11.17 13.49 -7.60
C LEU A 15 11.78 12.34 -6.80
N LYS A 16 12.77 12.64 -5.96
CA LYS A 16 13.42 11.65 -5.09
C LYS A 16 12.45 11.01 -4.09
N GLU A 17 11.62 11.83 -3.43
CA GLU A 17 10.58 11.33 -2.52
C GLU A 17 9.56 10.43 -3.25
N SER A 18 9.20 10.77 -4.49
CA SER A 18 8.30 9.96 -5.32
C SER A 18 8.90 8.60 -5.68
N GLU A 19 10.21 8.56 -5.99
CA GLU A 19 10.93 7.31 -6.26
C GLU A 19 11.03 6.42 -5.04
N GLU A 20 11.36 6.98 -3.88
CA GLU A 20 11.38 6.25 -2.60
C GLU A 20 9.99 5.70 -2.26
N LEU A 21 8.95 6.50 -2.46
CA LEU A 21 7.57 6.08 -2.23
C LEU A 21 7.16 4.95 -3.21
N LYS A 22 7.62 4.99 -4.45
CA LYS A 22 7.40 3.93 -5.43
C LYS A 22 8.09 2.62 -5.02
N LYS A 23 9.30 2.70 -4.48
CA LYS A 23 10.04 1.54 -3.93
C LYS A 23 9.30 0.95 -2.73
N LEU A 24 8.92 1.78 -1.76
CA LEU A 24 8.15 1.37 -0.58
C LEU A 24 6.81 0.72 -0.94
N ARG A 25 6.13 1.19 -2.00
CA ARG A 25 4.88 0.58 -2.48
C ARG A 25 5.10 -0.82 -3.04
N LYS A 26 6.19 -1.05 -3.76
CA LYS A 26 6.55 -2.38 -4.29
C LYS A 26 6.89 -3.34 -3.16
N GLU A 27 7.72 -2.89 -2.21
CA GLU A 27 8.12 -3.71 -1.05
C GLU A 27 6.92 -4.05 -0.14
N ASN A 28 5.95 -3.14 0.01
CA ASN A 28 4.73 -3.39 0.78
C ASN A 28 3.75 -4.37 0.14
N LEU A 29 3.89 -4.73 -1.14
CA LEU A 29 2.93 -5.61 -1.81
C LEU A 29 2.97 -7.01 -1.20
N LYS A 30 4.18 -7.56 -1.01
CA LYS A 30 4.37 -8.91 -0.46
C LYS A 30 3.85 -9.04 0.98
N PRO A 31 4.18 -8.13 1.92
CA PRO A 31 3.58 -8.17 3.26
C PRO A 31 2.05 -8.05 3.26
N LYS A 32 1.44 -7.28 2.34
CA LYS A 32 -0.03 -7.20 2.23
C LYS A 32 -0.66 -8.53 1.82
N GLU A 33 -0.03 -9.26 0.91
CA GLU A 33 -0.48 -10.60 0.51
C GLU A 33 -0.37 -11.58 1.68
N GLU A 34 0.78 -11.59 2.37
CA GLU A 34 1.00 -12.41 3.57
C GLU A 34 -0.04 -12.11 4.66
N VAL A 35 -0.28 -10.84 4.98
CA VAL A 35 -1.31 -10.42 5.95
C VAL A 35 -2.71 -10.89 5.52
N THR A 36 -3.01 -10.84 4.23
CA THR A 36 -4.30 -11.30 3.71
C THR A 36 -4.49 -12.80 3.90
N ILE A 37 -3.45 -13.58 3.63
CA ILE A 37 -3.44 -15.03 3.83
C ILE A 37 -3.60 -15.34 5.33
N LEU A 38 -2.80 -14.71 6.19
CA LEU A 38 -2.86 -14.91 7.65
C LEU A 38 -4.24 -14.61 8.22
N LYS A 39 -4.90 -13.53 7.76
CA LYS A 39 -6.27 -13.21 8.17
C LYS A 39 -7.28 -14.30 7.79
N LYS A 40 -7.15 -14.90 6.61
CA LYS A 40 -8.01 -16.02 6.18
C LYS A 40 -7.80 -17.24 7.07
N PHE A 41 -6.55 -17.58 7.37
CA PHE A 41 -6.24 -18.68 8.29
C PHE A 41 -6.79 -18.43 9.69
N ALA A 42 -6.58 -17.24 10.25
CA ALA A 42 -7.14 -16.87 11.55
C ALA A 42 -8.67 -16.99 11.58
N ALA A 43 -9.35 -16.56 10.51
CA ALA A 43 -10.79 -16.70 10.40
C ALA A 43 -11.26 -18.16 10.31
N MET A 44 -10.53 -19.03 9.60
CA MET A 44 -10.85 -20.47 9.54
C MET A 44 -10.68 -21.13 10.91
N LEU A 45 -9.55 -20.88 11.59
CA LEU A 45 -9.29 -21.42 12.92
C LEU A 45 -10.33 -20.93 13.94
N SER A 46 -10.72 -19.66 13.86
CA SER A 46 -11.74 -19.10 14.75
C SER A 46 -13.11 -19.78 14.57
N ARG A 47 -13.47 -20.17 13.34
CA ARG A 47 -14.71 -20.91 13.06
C ARG A 47 -14.64 -22.36 13.54
N GLU A 48 -13.47 -22.98 13.47
CA GLU A 48 -13.26 -24.34 13.96
C GLU A 48 -13.28 -24.42 15.49
N GLN A 49 -12.77 -23.38 16.17
CA GLN A 49 -12.73 -23.31 17.63
C GLN A 49 -14.03 -22.83 18.28
N ASN A 50 -14.85 -22.07 17.54
CA ASN A 50 -16.22 -21.72 17.92
C ASN A 50 -17.20 -22.25 16.86
N PRO A 51 -17.46 -23.57 16.84
CA PRO A 51 -18.65 -24.06 16.18
C PRO A 51 -19.86 -23.55 17.00
N ASP A 52 -20.80 -22.86 16.35
CA ASP A 52 -22.10 -22.54 16.97
C ASP A 52 -22.76 -23.79 17.55
#